data_AF-A0A7G6U457-F1
#
_entry.id   AF-A0A7G6U457-F1
#
_cell.length_a   1.000
_cell.length_b   1.000
_cell.length_c   1.000
_cell.angle_alpha   90.00
_cell.angle_beta   90.00
_cell.angle_gamma   90.00
#
_symmetry.space_group_name_H-M   'P 1'
#
loop_
_entity.id
_entity.type
_entity.pdbx_description
1 polymer ?
#
loop_
_entity_poly.entity_id
_entity_poly.type
_entity_poly.pdbx_seq_one_letter_code
_entity_poly.pdbx_strand_id
1 'polypeptide(L)' 'MSAATMKHVNAKFWVWMAISAGLLLVLMANAHMVYVAFSSQPDCIDHVKRGASVAEAGKFSAASSSCTPLH' A
#
# COMPACT_ATOMS: atom_id res chain seq x y z
N MET A 1 27.30 -50.34 -1.18
CA MET A 1 27.73 -49.12 -0.44
C MET A 1 26.72 -48.03 -0.74
N SER A 2 26.16 -47.41 0.32
CA SER A 2 24.93 -46.61 0.36
C SER A 2 24.89 -45.37 -0.52
N ALA A 3 23.78 -45.19 -1.23
CA ALA A 3 23.35 -43.96 -1.89
C ALA A 3 22.15 -43.36 -1.12
N ALA A 4 22.38 -42.71 0.03
CA ALA A 4 21.30 -42.01 0.73
C ALA A 4 21.79 -40.98 1.76
N THR A 5 22.80 -40.16 1.44
CA THR A 5 23.20 -39.07 2.34
C THR A 5 23.50 -37.78 1.58
N MET A 6 22.60 -37.37 0.68
CA MET A 6 22.64 -36.05 0.01
C MET A 6 21.21 -35.59 -0.34
N LYS A 7 20.33 -35.36 0.64
CA LYS A 7 18.98 -34.79 0.35
C LYS A 7 18.49 -33.72 1.35
N HIS A 8 18.83 -33.83 2.63
CA HIS A 8 18.25 -32.93 3.64
C HIS A 8 18.83 -31.50 3.67
N VAL A 9 20.12 -31.31 3.38
CA VAL A 9 20.75 -29.98 3.37
C VAL A 9 20.26 -29.09 2.22
N ASN A 10 20.08 -29.65 1.02
CA ASN A 10 19.54 -28.90 -0.12
C ASN A 10 18.06 -28.53 0.09
N ALA A 11 17.23 -29.47 0.57
CA ALA A 11 15.82 -29.18 0.80
C ALA A 11 15.62 -28.07 1.85
N LYS A 12 16.36 -28.11 2.97
CA LYS A 12 16.26 -27.05 3.98
C LYS A 12 16.75 -25.69 3.46
N PHE A 13 17.84 -25.67 2.68
CA PHE A 13 18.32 -24.45 2.04
C PHE A 13 17.26 -23.82 1.11
N TRP A 14 16.65 -24.63 0.25
CA TRP A 14 15.58 -24.17 -0.65
C TRP A 14 14.35 -23.68 0.09
N VAL A 15 13.96 -24.34 1.19
CA VAL A 15 12.86 -23.87 2.05
C VAL A 15 13.18 -22.51 2.66
N TRP A 16 14.38 -22.31 3.19
CA TRP A 16 14.79 -21.01 3.73
C TRP A 16 14.88 -19.92 2.66
N MET A 17 15.33 -20.25 1.45
CA MET A 17 15.32 -19.33 0.31
C MET A 17 13.89 -18.92 -0.09
N ALA A 18 12.94 -19.86 -0.08
CA ALA A 18 11.54 -19.54 -0.37
C ALA A 18 10.93 -18.64 0.71
N ILE A 19 11.22 -18.93 1.99
CA ILE A 19 10.76 -18.11 3.13
C ILE A 19 11.35 -16.70 3.05
N SER A 20 12.65 -16.57 2.81
CA SER A 20 13.31 -15.25 2.73
C SER A 20 12.79 -14.45 1.54
N ALA A 21 12.61 -15.08 0.39
CA ALA A 21 12.02 -14.45 -0.79
C ALA A 21 10.59 -13.96 -0.52
N GLY A 22 9.75 -14.78 0.10
CA GLY A 22 8.39 -14.40 0.48
C GLY A 22 8.37 -13.23 1.46
N LEU A 23 9.24 -13.25 2.48
CA LEU A 23 9.34 -12.16 3.45
C LEU A 23 9.79 -10.85 2.80
N LEU A 24 10.82 -10.90 1.94
CA LEU A 24 11.30 -9.75 1.17
C LEU A 24 10.19 -9.15 0.30
N LEU A 25 9.40 -10.01 -0.37
CA LEU A 25 8.31 -9.57 -1.24
C LEU A 25 7.24 -8.81 -0.43
N VAL A 26 6.81 -9.37 0.70
CA VAL A 26 5.83 -8.71 1.58
C VAL A 26 6.36 -7.38 2.12
N LEU A 27 7.62 -7.34 2.57
CA LEU A 27 8.25 -6.11 3.06
C LEU A 27 8.30 -5.04 1.97
N MET A 28 8.71 -5.39 0.74
CA MET A 28 8.77 -4.45 -0.37
C MET A 28 7.40 -3.94 -0.80
N ALA A 29 6.39 -4.81 -0.85
CA ALA A 29 5.01 -4.40 -1.17
C ALA A 29 4.46 -3.39 -0.15
N ASN A 30 4.68 -3.64 1.14
CA ASN A 30 4.23 -2.73 2.20
C ASN A 30 5.04 -1.43 2.22
N ALA A 31 6.36 -1.49 2.03
CA ALA A 31 7.21 -0.31 1.92
C ALA A 31 6.78 0.58 0.73
N HIS A 32 6.41 -0.03 -0.40
CA HIS A 32 5.87 0.68 -1.54
C HIS A 32 4.55 1.39 -1.22
N MET A 33 3.63 0.76 -0.47
CA MET A 33 2.39 1.42 -0.04
C MET A 33 2.65 2.65 0.81
N VAL A 34 3.59 2.56 1.76
CA VAL A 34 4.01 3.70 2.58
C VAL A 34 4.63 4.79 1.71
N TYR A 35 5.51 4.44 0.78
CA TYR A 35 6.10 5.39 -0.17
C TYR A 35 5.04 6.12 -1.00
N VAL A 36 4.06 5.39 -1.55
CA VAL A 36 2.96 5.98 -2.34
C VAL A 36 2.15 6.94 -1.47
N ALA A 37 1.80 6.55 -0.24
CA ALA A 37 1.03 7.40 0.66
C ALA A 37 1.71 8.77 0.90
N PHE A 38 3.03 8.80 1.03
CA PHE A 38 3.78 10.05 1.22
C PHE A 38 4.11 10.80 -0.08
N SER A 39 4.42 10.08 -1.15
CA SER A 39 4.82 10.68 -2.45
C SER A 39 3.64 11.23 -3.25
N SER A 40 2.41 10.82 -2.93
CA SER A 40 1.23 11.21 -3.70
C SER A 40 0.90 12.70 -3.66
N GLN A 41 1.65 13.52 -2.91
CA GLN A 41 1.42 14.97 -2.77
C GLN A 41 -0.08 15.25 -2.65
N PRO A 42 -0.70 15.08 -1.47
CA PRO A 42 -1.97 15.74 -1.21
C PRO A 42 -1.65 17.23 -1.11
N ASP A 43 -1.30 17.86 -2.23
CA ASP A 43 -1.31 19.31 -2.31
C ASP A 43 -2.70 19.70 -1.84
N CYS A 44 -2.74 20.39 -0.70
CA CYS A 44 -3.95 20.97 -0.16
C CYS A 44 -4.32 22.11 -1.10
N ILE A 45 -4.88 21.75 -2.26
CA ILE A 45 -5.54 22.69 -3.14
C ILE A 45 -6.65 23.38 -2.33
N ASP A 46 -6.84 24.66 -2.58
CA ASP A 46 -7.89 25.47 -1.95
C ASP A 46 -9.26 24.87 -2.30
N HIS A 47 -9.70 23.91 -1.49
CA HIS A 47 -10.99 23.27 -1.63
C HIS A 47 -12.06 24.27 -1.22
N VAL A 48 -12.92 24.64 -2.17
CA VAL A 48 -14.10 25.44 -1.89
C VAL A 48 -14.96 24.73 -0.84
N LYS A 49 -15.12 25.36 0.33
CA LYS A 49 -15.90 24.84 1.45
C LYS A 49 -17.34 24.60 0.99
N ARG A 50 -17.93 23.47 1.39
CA ARG A 50 -19.32 23.15 1.08
C ARG A 50 -20.23 24.29 1.58
N GLY A 51 -20.95 24.93 0.65
CA GLY A 51 -21.83 26.08 0.92
C GLY A 51 -21.21 27.46 0.64
N ALA A 52 -19.91 27.55 0.30
CA ALA A 52 -19.27 28.80 -0.08
C ALA A 52 -19.35 29.02 -1.60
N SER A 53 -20.47 29.57 -2.07
CA SER A 53 -20.77 29.98 -3.45
C SER A 53 -20.66 28.90 -4.54
N VAL A 54 -21.31 29.14 -5.69
CA VAL A 54 -21.21 28.27 -6.87
C VAL A 54 -19.75 28.03 -7.24
N ALA A 55 -19.33 26.77 -7.33
CA ALA A 55 -17.97 26.42 -7.73
C ALA A 55 -17.70 27.05 -9.11
N GLU A 56 -16.75 27.98 -9.15
CA GLU A 56 -16.31 28.58 -10.40
C GLU A 56 -15.66 27.51 -11.30
N ALA A 57 -15.75 27.65 -12.61
CA ALA A 57 -15.13 26.71 -13.54
C ALA A 57 -13.62 26.57 -13.24
N GLY A 58 -13.18 25.35 -12.91
CA GLY A 58 -11.80 25.06 -12.52
C GLY A 58 -11.53 24.96 -11.01
N LYS A 59 -12.54 25.15 -10.14
CA LYS A 59 -12.41 24.96 -8.69
C LYS A 59 -12.97 23.60 -8.26
N PHE A 60 -12.20 22.86 -7.45
CA PHE A 60 -12.55 21.51 -7.01
C PHE A 60 -13.10 21.53 -5.58
N SER A 61 -14.39 21.17 -5.44
CA SER A 61 -15.03 20.94 -4.13
C SER A 61 -14.78 19.52 -3.65
N ALA A 62 -14.60 19.33 -2.34
CA ALA A 62 -14.55 18.00 -1.75
C ALA A 62 -15.86 17.23 -1.99
N ALA A 63 -15.74 15.91 -2.22
CA ALA A 63 -16.88 15.01 -2.30
C ALA A 63 -17.71 15.05 -1.01
N SER A 64 -19.04 14.93 -1.13
CA SER A 64 -19.92 14.84 0.05
C SER A 64 -19.66 13.55 0.82
N SER A 65 -19.61 13.61 2.15
CA SER A 65 -19.57 12.38 2.96
C SER A 65 -20.92 11.64 2.85
N SER A 66 -20.86 10.31 2.85
CA SER A 66 -22.06 9.46 2.88
C SER A 66 -22.62 9.26 4.28
N CYS A 67 -22.06 9.94 5.29
CA CYS A 67 -22.52 9.83 6.66
C CYS A 67 -23.80 10.64 6.83
N THR A 68 -24.83 10.03 7.43
CA THR A 68 -25.99 10.77 7.94
C THR A 68 -25.56 11.49 9.22
N PRO A 69 -25.52 12.83 9.27
CA PRO A 69 -25.22 13.53 10.52
C PRO A 69 -26.32 13.21 11.52
N LEU A 70 -25.96 12.74 12.72
CA LEU A 70 -26.90 12.83 13.84
C LEU A 70 -27.01 14.30 14.23
N HIS A 71 -28.23 14.82 14.12
CA HIS A 71 -28.62 16.13 14.64
C HIS A 71 -28.64 16.11 16.17
#